data_AF-A0A7S7Z6X5-F1
#
_entry.id   AF-A0A7S7Z6X5-F1
#
_cell.length_a   1.000
_cell.length_b   1.000
_cell.length_c   1.000
_cell.angle_alpha   90.00
_cell.angle_beta   90.00
_cell.angle_gamma   90.00
#
_symmetry.space_group_name_H-M   'P 1'
#
loop_
_entity.id
_entity.type
_entity.pdbx_description
1 polymer ?
#
loop_
_entity_poly.entity_id
_entity_poly.type
_entity_poly.pdbx_seq_one_letter_code
_entity_poly.pdbx_strand_id
1 'polypeptide(L)'
;MPPLENVVSFHRTAAAPAVKPPATPLQVIRDWFEKQDEEIRREIAGMAMLLVLEFRGPPENGGQERCGHLWRWLSQAGLPNHTVIGRALTFRTCFEYFAESRFTESGWTRSERAALKILEDAKREPNSETAHLAPIAKKMLDALPGRKSRWIEVRKSWKQLAGASLTPRALRVWSALHMERGRRDSGREM
;
A
#
# COMPACT_ATOMS: atom_id res chain seq x y z
N MET A 1 67.85 4.52 -35.32
CA MET A 1 66.74 3.69 -34.82
C MET A 1 65.78 4.57 -34.05
N PRO A 2 64.48 4.58 -34.37
CA PRO A 2 63.47 5.36 -33.65
C PRO A 2 63.09 4.66 -32.33
N PRO A 3 62.54 5.37 -31.32
CA PRO A 3 62.02 4.73 -30.12
C PRO A 3 60.60 4.18 -30.38
N LEU A 4 60.34 2.97 -29.90
CA LEU A 4 59.03 2.31 -29.96
C LEU A 4 58.13 2.85 -28.85
N GLU A 5 57.15 3.67 -29.22
CA GLU A 5 55.97 3.93 -28.41
C GLU A 5 55.07 2.70 -28.44
N ASN A 6 54.97 1.97 -27.34
CA ASN A 6 53.88 1.02 -27.10
C ASN A 6 53.67 0.87 -25.58
N VAL A 7 53.14 1.91 -24.95
CA VAL A 7 52.53 1.79 -23.63
C VAL A 7 51.04 1.55 -23.86
N VAL A 8 50.63 0.28 -23.82
CA VAL A 8 49.21 -0.09 -23.86
C VAL A 8 48.58 0.39 -22.55
N SER A 9 47.71 1.41 -22.64
CA SER A 9 46.90 1.83 -21.49
C SER A 9 45.86 0.76 -21.20
N PHE A 10 45.97 0.11 -20.04
CA PHE A 10 44.89 -0.71 -19.51
C PHE A 10 43.73 0.21 -19.11
N HIS A 11 42.75 0.36 -19.99
CA HIS A 11 41.49 0.98 -19.63
C HIS A 11 40.83 0.15 -18.53
N ARG A 12 40.71 0.77 -17.36
CA ARG A 12 39.92 0.28 -16.22
C ARG A 12 38.53 -0.08 -16.73
N THR A 13 38.21 -1.37 -16.68
CA THR A 13 36.92 -1.91 -17.09
C THR A 13 35.82 -1.13 -16.37
N ALA A 14 34.84 -0.63 -17.13
CA ALA A 14 33.73 0.14 -16.61
C ALA A 14 33.08 -0.60 -15.42
N ALA A 15 32.88 0.12 -14.32
CA ALA A 15 32.17 -0.40 -13.16
C ALA A 15 30.82 -0.97 -13.62
N ALA A 16 30.60 -2.25 -13.36
CA ALA A 16 29.32 -2.91 -13.65
C ALA A 16 28.19 -2.05 -13.07
N PRO A 17 27.07 -1.84 -13.81
CA PRO A 17 25.98 -1.02 -13.34
C PRO A 17 25.55 -1.53 -11.97
N ALA A 18 25.53 -0.65 -10.98
CA ALA A 18 25.10 -0.97 -9.62
C ALA A 18 23.67 -1.53 -9.71
N VAL A 19 23.54 -2.85 -9.62
CA VAL A 19 22.26 -3.55 -9.62
C VAL A 19 21.52 -3.07 -8.37
N LYS A 20 20.58 -2.14 -8.56
CA LYS A 20 19.73 -1.63 -7.48
C LYS A 20 19.20 -2.83 -6.70
N PRO A 21 19.25 -2.79 -5.35
CA PRO A 21 18.66 -3.85 -4.55
C PRO A 21 17.22 -4.11 -5.02
N PRO A 22 16.80 -5.38 -5.12
CA PRO A 22 15.40 -5.67 -5.42
C PRO A 22 14.52 -5.01 -4.35
N ALA A 23 13.44 -4.35 -4.80
CA ALA A 23 12.56 -3.60 -3.91
C ALA A 23 12.04 -4.49 -2.77
N THR A 24 11.97 -3.95 -1.57
CA THR A 24 11.42 -4.68 -0.43
C THR A 24 9.91 -4.87 -0.60
N PRO A 25 9.32 -5.92 0.00
CA PRO A 25 7.86 -6.09 0.01
C PRO A 25 7.10 -4.84 0.46
N LEU A 26 7.63 -4.10 1.45
CA LEU A 26 7.02 -2.85 1.90
C LEU A 26 7.16 -1.71 0.89
N GLN A 27 8.30 -1.61 0.19
CA GLN A 27 8.46 -0.66 -0.91
C GLN A 27 7.48 -0.95 -2.05
N VAL A 28 7.29 -2.22 -2.41
CA VAL A 28 6.33 -2.61 -3.44
C VAL A 28 4.90 -2.19 -3.06
N ILE A 29 4.49 -2.42 -1.80
CA ILE A 29 3.19 -1.97 -1.28
C ILE A 29 3.09 -0.44 -1.30
N ARG A 30 4.12 0.28 -0.86
CA ARG A 30 4.18 1.74 -0.87
C ARG A 30 4.00 2.31 -2.27
N ASP A 31 4.79 1.82 -3.22
CA ASP A 31 4.79 2.32 -4.59
C ASP A 31 3.44 2.05 -5.27
N TRP A 32 2.73 0.98 -4.87
CA TRP A 32 1.35 0.76 -5.27
C TRP A 32 0.37 1.73 -4.60
N PHE A 33 0.51 1.94 -3.29
CA PHE A 33 -0.33 2.87 -2.54
C PHE A 33 -0.25 4.30 -3.12
N GLU A 34 0.95 4.76 -3.47
CA GLU A 34 1.17 6.09 -4.05
C GLU A 34 0.48 6.31 -5.40
N LYS A 35 0.29 5.23 -6.18
CA LYS A 35 -0.38 5.27 -7.49
C LYS A 35 -1.90 5.32 -7.40
N GLN A 36 -2.47 5.14 -6.21
CA GLN A 36 -3.92 5.17 -6.05
C GLN A 36 -4.44 6.62 -6.09
N ASP A 37 -5.68 6.76 -6.52
CA ASP A 37 -6.44 8.01 -6.44
C ASP A 37 -6.41 8.59 -5.01
N GLU A 38 -6.45 9.92 -4.86
CA GLU A 38 -6.30 10.58 -3.56
C GLU A 38 -7.39 10.16 -2.55
N GLU A 39 -8.64 10.07 -2.99
CA GLU A 39 -9.75 9.63 -2.12
C GLU A 39 -9.50 8.20 -1.65
N ILE A 40 -9.11 7.33 -2.59
CA ILE A 40 -8.77 5.93 -2.31
C ILE A 40 -7.61 5.81 -1.34
N ARG A 41 -6.54 6.61 -1.51
CA ARG A 41 -5.40 6.61 -0.58
C ARG A 41 -5.83 6.94 0.84
N ARG A 42 -6.71 7.93 1.02
CA ARG A 42 -7.24 8.31 2.34
C ARG A 42 -8.06 7.17 2.96
N GLU A 43 -8.85 6.46 2.15
CA GLU A 43 -9.62 5.31 2.62
C GLU A 43 -8.72 4.13 3.02
N ILE A 44 -7.74 3.77 2.19
CA ILE A 44 -6.76 2.71 2.47
C ILE A 44 -5.97 3.04 3.74
N ALA A 45 -5.50 4.28 3.87
CA ALA A 45 -4.81 4.74 5.07
C ALA A 45 -5.70 4.65 6.31
N GLY A 46 -6.98 5.02 6.18
CA GLY A 46 -7.97 4.84 7.25
C GLY A 46 -8.12 3.38 7.69
N MET A 47 -8.21 2.44 6.75
CA MET A 47 -8.28 1.00 7.04
C MET A 47 -7.01 0.50 7.74
N ALA A 48 -5.83 0.93 7.28
CA ALA A 48 -4.56 0.53 7.86
C ALA A 48 -4.38 1.04 9.31
N MET A 49 -4.83 2.26 9.62
CA MET A 49 -4.73 2.82 10.97
C MET A 49 -5.46 1.98 12.03
N LEU A 50 -6.60 1.39 11.68
CA LEU A 50 -7.46 0.65 12.62
C LEU A 50 -6.84 -0.68 13.10
N LEU A 51 -6.16 -1.41 12.21
CA LEU A 51 -5.65 -2.76 12.55
C LEU A 51 -4.14 -2.90 12.50
N VAL A 52 -3.44 -2.10 11.69
CA VAL A 52 -1.99 -2.25 11.50
C VAL A 52 -1.20 -1.32 12.43
N LEU A 53 -1.79 -0.16 12.77
CA LEU A 53 -1.12 0.89 13.54
C LEU A 53 -1.73 1.08 14.93
N GLU A 54 -2.62 0.16 15.35
CA GLU A 54 -3.26 0.11 16.67
C GLU A 54 -3.77 1.47 17.18
N PHE A 55 -4.41 2.25 16.30
CA PHE A 55 -4.88 3.57 16.69
C PHE A 55 -6.04 3.47 17.71
N ARG A 56 -5.77 3.86 18.96
CA ARG A 56 -6.71 3.87 20.09
C ARG A 56 -7.08 5.28 20.55
N GLY A 57 -7.41 6.18 19.62
CA GLY A 57 -7.85 7.54 19.95
C GLY A 57 -8.95 8.03 19.00
N PRO A 58 -9.70 9.09 19.36
CA PRO A 58 -10.51 9.81 18.38
C PRO A 58 -9.58 10.35 17.28
N PRO A 59 -10.02 10.41 16.02
CA PRO A 59 -9.20 10.95 14.95
C PRO A 59 -9.10 12.47 15.14
N GLU A 60 -8.11 12.92 15.93
CA GLU A 60 -7.68 14.33 15.91
C GLU A 60 -7.12 14.71 14.52
N ASN A 61 -6.80 13.68 13.71
CA ASN A 61 -5.91 13.80 12.57
C ASN A 61 -6.64 13.57 11.24
N GLY A 62 -6.51 14.53 10.32
CA GLY A 62 -7.16 14.54 9.01
C GLY A 62 -6.73 13.37 8.10
N GLY A 63 -7.41 13.21 6.95
CA GLY A 63 -7.08 12.17 5.96
C GLY A 63 -5.63 12.23 5.45
N GLN A 64 -5.03 13.42 5.39
CA GLN A 64 -3.66 13.64 4.91
C GLN A 64 -2.60 13.10 5.88
N GLU A 65 -2.83 13.25 7.19
CA GLU A 65 -1.92 12.73 8.21
C GLU A 65 -1.93 11.21 8.23
N ARG A 66 -3.11 10.59 8.06
CA ARG A 66 -3.23 9.12 7.94
C ARG A 66 -2.41 8.56 6.77
N CYS A 67 -2.49 9.20 5.60
CA CYS A 67 -1.66 8.84 4.45
C CYS A 67 -0.17 8.95 4.78
N GLY A 68 0.26 10.04 5.44
CA GLY A 68 1.65 10.24 5.87
C GLY A 68 2.13 9.19 6.89
N HIS A 69 1.25 8.76 7.81
CA HIS A 69 1.54 7.69 8.77
C HIS A 69 1.76 6.35 8.08
N LEU A 70 0.82 5.94 7.21
CA LEU A 70 0.95 4.69 6.45
C LEU A 70 2.21 4.73 5.57
N TRP A 71 2.46 5.85 4.91
CA TRP A 71 3.66 6.03 4.08
C TRP A 71 4.95 5.83 4.89
N ARG A 72 5.07 6.48 6.06
CA ARG A 72 6.24 6.33 6.95
C ARG A 72 6.41 4.89 7.42
N TRP A 73 5.31 4.23 7.76
CA TRP A 73 5.32 2.83 8.20
C TRP A 73 5.81 1.87 7.11
N LEU A 74 5.43 2.11 5.85
CA LEU A 74 5.90 1.35 4.69
C LEU A 74 7.33 1.71 4.27
N SER A 75 7.78 2.94 4.53
CA SER A 75 9.11 3.45 4.16
C SER A 75 10.21 3.17 5.19
N GLN A 76 9.90 2.52 6.32
CA GLN A 76 10.88 2.30 7.37
C GLN A 76 12.05 1.41 6.88
N ALA A 77 13.25 1.98 6.86
CA ALA A 77 14.48 1.32 6.45
C ALA A 77 15.16 0.58 7.62
N GLY A 78 16.14 -0.27 7.32
CA GLY A 78 16.96 -0.97 8.32
C GLY A 78 16.23 -2.07 9.10
N LEU A 79 15.04 -2.48 8.67
CA LEU A 79 14.28 -3.54 9.32
C LEU A 79 14.88 -4.92 9.01
N PRO A 80 14.91 -5.84 9.99
CA PRO A 80 15.24 -7.24 9.73
C PRO A 80 14.27 -7.87 8.72
N ASN A 81 14.74 -8.81 7.89
CA ASN A 81 13.95 -9.45 6.84
C ASN A 81 12.62 -10.04 7.36
N HIS A 82 12.62 -10.70 8.52
CA HIS A 82 11.41 -11.27 9.11
C HIS A 82 10.39 -10.19 9.50
N THR A 83 10.85 -9.01 9.94
CA THR A 83 9.99 -7.87 10.27
C THR A 83 9.37 -7.27 9.00
N VAL A 84 10.17 -7.14 7.93
CA VAL A 84 9.68 -6.67 6.62
C VAL A 84 8.59 -7.60 6.07
N ILE A 85 8.83 -8.91 6.11
CA ILE A 85 7.87 -9.92 5.67
C ILE A 85 6.61 -9.90 6.54
N GLY A 86 6.78 -9.89 7.87
CA GLY A 86 5.67 -9.84 8.82
C GLY A 86 4.76 -8.65 8.55
N ARG A 87 5.33 -7.44 8.44
CA ARG A 87 4.56 -6.23 8.11
C ARG A 87 3.85 -6.31 6.76
N ALA A 88 4.52 -6.81 5.72
CA ALA A 88 3.90 -6.94 4.40
C ALA A 88 2.70 -7.89 4.43
N LEU A 89 2.81 -9.01 5.17
CA LEU A 89 1.71 -9.95 5.37
C LEU A 89 0.58 -9.34 6.21
N THR A 90 0.90 -8.66 7.32
CA THR A 90 -0.09 -7.95 8.14
C THR A 90 -0.87 -6.94 7.32
N PHE A 91 -0.18 -6.07 6.56
CA PHE A 91 -0.84 -5.11 5.69
C PHE A 91 -1.76 -5.80 4.68
N ARG A 92 -1.26 -6.84 4.00
CA ARG A 92 -2.04 -7.60 3.02
C ARG A 92 -3.32 -8.15 3.63
N THR A 93 -3.22 -8.86 4.74
CA THR A 93 -4.37 -9.49 5.39
C THR A 93 -5.38 -8.45 5.87
N CYS A 94 -4.93 -7.38 6.54
CA CYS A 94 -5.82 -6.31 7.00
C CYS A 94 -6.49 -5.57 5.85
N PHE A 95 -5.74 -5.24 4.79
CA PHE A 95 -6.29 -4.58 3.61
C PHE A 95 -7.34 -5.46 2.92
N GLU A 96 -7.02 -6.73 2.66
CA GLU A 96 -7.95 -7.66 1.98
C GLU A 96 -9.23 -7.86 2.81
N TYR A 97 -9.13 -7.95 4.13
CA TYR A 97 -10.28 -8.04 5.03
C TYR A 97 -11.21 -6.82 4.90
N PHE A 98 -10.68 -5.60 5.02
CA PHE A 98 -11.52 -4.40 4.95
C PHE A 98 -12.04 -4.10 3.55
N ALA A 99 -11.24 -4.38 2.52
CA ALA A 99 -11.59 -4.10 1.14
C ALA A 99 -12.56 -5.14 0.55
N GLU A 100 -12.82 -6.27 1.22
CA GLU A 100 -13.70 -7.34 0.73
C GLU A 100 -15.06 -6.81 0.26
N SER A 101 -15.71 -5.99 1.09
CA SER A 101 -16.99 -5.38 0.77
C SER A 101 -16.93 -4.38 -0.41
N ARG A 102 -15.76 -3.80 -0.67
CA ARG A 102 -15.52 -2.87 -1.79
C ARG A 102 -15.20 -3.58 -3.10
N PHE A 103 -14.94 -4.88 -3.04
CA PHE A 103 -14.62 -5.70 -4.19
C PHE A 103 -15.80 -6.48 -4.76
N THR A 104 -16.97 -6.39 -4.13
CA THR A 104 -18.16 -7.17 -4.49
C THR A 104 -19.37 -6.29 -4.76
N GLU A 105 -20.23 -6.69 -5.69
CA GLU A 105 -21.48 -5.98 -5.99
C GLU A 105 -22.38 -5.89 -4.75
N SER A 106 -22.49 -7.00 -4.02
CA SER A 106 -23.31 -7.09 -2.82
C SER A 106 -22.89 -6.12 -1.72
N GLY A 107 -21.58 -5.83 -1.57
CA GLY A 107 -21.09 -4.83 -0.63
C GLY A 107 -21.42 -3.39 -1.05
N TRP A 108 -21.39 -3.10 -2.35
CA TRP A 108 -21.86 -1.82 -2.89
C TRP A 108 -23.36 -1.64 -2.72
N THR A 109 -24.17 -2.64 -3.09
CA THR A 109 -25.63 -2.62 -2.89
C THR A 109 -26.00 -2.44 -1.42
N ARG A 110 -25.27 -3.07 -0.49
CA ARG A 110 -25.48 -2.88 0.95
C ARG A 110 -25.21 -1.44 1.37
N SER A 111 -24.12 -0.84 0.87
CA SER A 111 -23.74 0.54 1.19
C SER A 111 -24.76 1.54 0.65
N GLU A 112 -25.22 1.34 -0.58
CA GLU A 112 -26.28 2.15 -1.20
C GLU A 112 -27.58 2.08 -0.42
N ARG A 113 -28.04 0.87 -0.07
CA ARG A 113 -29.25 0.66 0.73
C ARG A 113 -29.17 1.33 2.10
N ALA A 114 -28.01 1.28 2.75
CA ALA A 114 -27.80 1.94 4.04
C ALA A 114 -27.93 3.47 3.92
N ALA A 115 -27.33 4.06 2.87
CA ALA A 115 -27.43 5.50 2.64
C ALA A 115 -28.85 5.94 2.27
N LEU A 116 -29.56 5.17 1.43
CA LEU A 116 -30.96 5.42 1.10
C LEU A 116 -31.86 5.34 2.35
N LYS A 117 -31.61 4.37 3.23
CA LYS A 117 -32.34 4.23 4.49
C LYS A 117 -32.18 5.47 5.37
N ILE A 118 -30.97 6.00 5.52
CA ILE A 118 -30.72 7.24 6.28
C ILE A 118 -31.56 8.40 5.73
N LEU A 119 -31.65 8.54 4.40
CA LEU A 119 -32.46 9.60 3.78
C LEU A 119 -33.96 9.42 4.02
N GLU A 120 -34.46 8.19 3.97
CA GLU A 120 -35.87 7.90 4.26
C GLU A 120 -36.21 8.12 5.73
N ASP A 121 -35.35 7.68 6.64
CA ASP A 121 -35.52 7.87 8.09
C ASP A 121 -35.49 9.37 8.45
N ALA A 122 -34.59 10.14 7.81
CA ALA A 122 -34.52 11.59 7.98
C ALA A 122 -35.79 12.35 7.52
N LYS A 123 -36.50 11.84 6.49
CA LYS A 123 -37.78 12.42 6.06
C LYS A 123 -38.90 12.15 7.06
N ARG A 124 -38.89 10.95 7.67
CA ARG A 124 -39.89 10.53 8.66
C ARG A 124 -39.70 11.23 10.00
N GLU A 125 -38.44 11.39 10.42
CA GLU A 125 -38.07 12.00 11.70
C GLU A 125 -36.99 13.08 11.52
N PRO A 126 -37.38 14.30 11.10
CA PRO A 126 -36.43 15.36 10.73
C PRO A 126 -35.53 15.87 11.88
N ASN A 127 -35.95 15.64 13.13
CA ASN A 127 -35.22 16.06 14.32
C ASN A 127 -34.40 14.93 14.97
N SER A 128 -34.32 13.75 14.34
CA SER A 128 -33.55 12.62 14.86
C SER A 128 -32.04 12.84 14.67
N GLU A 129 -31.21 12.20 15.50
CA GLU A 129 -29.75 12.20 15.32
C GLU A 129 -29.34 11.64 13.95
N THR A 130 -30.13 10.71 13.40
CA THR A 130 -29.90 10.12 12.08
C THR A 130 -30.18 11.12 10.96
N ALA A 131 -31.12 12.06 11.14
CA ALA A 131 -31.40 13.10 10.16
C ALA A 131 -30.20 14.02 9.90
N HIS A 132 -29.36 14.25 10.90
CA HIS A 132 -28.11 15.00 10.74
C HIS A 132 -27.11 14.33 9.78
N LEU A 133 -27.25 13.02 9.54
CA LEU A 133 -26.43 12.27 8.58
C LEU A 133 -26.95 12.36 7.14
N ALA A 134 -28.16 12.86 6.91
CA ALA A 134 -28.76 12.93 5.57
C ALA A 134 -27.90 13.67 4.53
N PRO A 135 -27.24 14.81 4.84
CA PRO A 135 -26.33 15.45 3.90
C PRO A 135 -25.13 14.57 3.53
N ILE A 136 -24.63 13.78 4.48
CA ILE A 136 -23.51 12.85 4.26
C ILE A 136 -23.98 11.68 3.39
N ALA A 137 -25.14 11.09 3.70
CA ALA A 137 -25.73 10.00 2.93
C ALA A 137 -25.99 10.41 1.47
N LYS A 138 -26.50 11.63 1.23
CA LYS A 138 -26.68 12.17 -0.12
C LYS A 138 -25.36 12.28 -0.88
N LYS A 139 -24.34 12.89 -0.28
CA LYS A 139 -22.98 12.97 -0.87
C LYS A 139 -22.40 11.59 -1.17
N MET A 140 -22.63 10.61 -0.29
CA MET A 140 -22.18 9.24 -0.49
C MET A 140 -22.84 8.58 -1.70
N LEU A 141 -24.15 8.78 -1.90
CA LEU A 141 -24.89 8.26 -3.05
C LEU A 141 -24.45 8.93 -4.36
N ASP A 142 -24.31 10.25 -4.36
CA ASP A 142 -23.88 11.01 -5.54
C ASP A 142 -22.47 10.56 -6.02
N ALA A 143 -21.58 10.23 -5.08
CA ALA A 143 -20.23 9.75 -5.39
C ALA A 143 -20.13 8.23 -5.65
N LEU A 144 -21.20 7.46 -5.41
CA LEU A 144 -21.16 6.00 -5.36
C LEU A 144 -20.68 5.35 -6.66
N PRO A 145 -21.16 5.73 -7.86
CA PRO A 145 -20.70 5.12 -9.11
C PRO A 145 -19.21 5.34 -9.35
N GLY A 146 -18.72 6.56 -9.12
CA GLY A 146 -17.30 6.91 -9.28
C GLY A 146 -16.40 6.17 -8.29
N ARG A 147 -16.81 6.12 -7.02
CA ARG A 147 -16.08 5.39 -5.97
C ARG A 147 -16.02 3.89 -6.25
N LYS A 148 -17.13 3.29 -6.69
CA LYS A 148 -17.20 1.88 -7.09
C LYS A 148 -16.20 1.57 -8.20
N SER A 149 -16.19 2.37 -9.27
CA SER A 149 -15.25 2.20 -10.38
C SER A 149 -13.80 2.29 -9.94
N ARG A 150 -13.45 3.26 -9.09
CA ARG A 150 -12.08 3.39 -8.53
C ARG A 150 -11.68 2.14 -7.74
N TRP A 151 -12.54 1.63 -6.87
CA TRP A 151 -12.26 0.42 -6.07
C TRP A 151 -12.14 -0.86 -6.90
N ILE A 152 -12.79 -0.94 -8.07
CA ILE A 152 -12.59 -2.04 -9.01
C ILE A 152 -11.16 -2.02 -9.58
N GLU A 153 -10.63 -0.84 -9.93
CA GLU A 153 -9.24 -0.70 -10.39
C GLU A 153 -8.22 -0.98 -9.28
N VAL A 154 -8.52 -0.57 -8.05
CA VAL A 154 -7.75 -0.95 -6.86
C VAL A 154 -7.68 -2.48 -6.73
N ARG A 155 -8.82 -3.18 -6.88
CA ARG A 155 -8.86 -4.64 -6.82
C ARG A 155 -7.96 -5.29 -7.86
N LYS A 156 -8.02 -4.81 -9.10
CA LYS A 156 -7.21 -5.34 -10.22
C LYS A 156 -5.72 -5.15 -9.95
N SER A 157 -5.30 -3.92 -9.65
CA SER A 157 -3.90 -3.59 -9.38
C SER A 157 -3.36 -4.29 -8.14
N TRP A 158 -4.16 -4.41 -7.07
CA TRP A 158 -3.80 -5.14 -5.86
C TRP A 158 -3.58 -6.63 -6.16
N LYS A 159 -4.51 -7.28 -6.87
CA LYS A 159 -4.37 -8.70 -7.22
C LYS A 159 -3.09 -8.97 -8.02
N GLN A 160 -2.77 -8.11 -8.96
CA GLN A 160 -1.55 -8.20 -9.75
C GLN A 160 -0.31 -8.09 -8.86
N LEU A 161 -0.25 -7.09 -7.99
CA LEU A 161 0.87 -6.89 -7.06
C LEU A 161 1.01 -8.03 -6.06
N ALA A 162 -0.09 -8.43 -5.42
CA ALA A 162 -0.09 -9.45 -4.39
C ALA A 162 0.29 -10.83 -4.97
N GLY A 163 -0.19 -11.14 -6.18
CA GLY A 163 0.13 -12.35 -6.92
C GLY A 163 1.59 -12.41 -7.41
N ALA A 164 2.19 -11.27 -7.75
CA ALA A 164 3.57 -11.21 -8.20
C ALA A 164 4.58 -11.17 -7.03
N SER A 165 4.33 -10.34 -6.02
CA SER A 165 5.35 -9.91 -5.07
C SER A 165 5.09 -10.32 -3.62
N LEU A 166 3.84 -10.63 -3.27
CA LEU A 166 3.45 -10.92 -1.88
C LEU A 166 3.00 -12.37 -1.65
N THR A 167 3.34 -13.27 -2.59
CA THR A 167 3.11 -14.71 -2.40
C THR A 167 4.15 -15.31 -1.43
N PRO A 168 3.82 -16.41 -0.72
CA PRO A 168 4.79 -17.10 0.13
C PRO A 168 6.08 -17.49 -0.60
N ARG A 169 5.99 -17.80 -1.91
CA ARG A 169 7.17 -18.07 -2.76
C ARG A 169 8.00 -16.82 -2.99
N ALA A 170 7.37 -15.72 -3.43
CA ALA A 170 8.07 -14.45 -3.70
C ALA A 170 8.78 -13.90 -2.45
N LEU A 171 8.12 -13.95 -1.28
CA LEU A 171 8.68 -13.50 -0.01
C LEU A 171 9.89 -14.35 0.43
N ARG A 172 9.85 -15.68 0.22
CA ARG A 172 10.99 -16.57 0.50
C ARG A 172 12.18 -16.28 -0.41
N VAL A 173 11.94 -16.09 -1.71
CA VAL A 173 12.98 -15.73 -2.67
C VAL A 173 13.63 -14.39 -2.29
N TRP A 174 12.82 -13.38 -1.99
CA TRP A 174 13.32 -12.07 -1.55
C TRP A 174 14.20 -12.18 -0.30
N SER A 175 13.76 -12.96 0.70
CA SER A 175 14.51 -13.17 1.95
C SER A 175 15.86 -13.84 1.70
N ALA A 176 15.90 -14.89 0.88
CA ALA A 176 17.14 -15.61 0.55
C ALA A 176 18.17 -14.70 -0.13
N LEU A 177 17.74 -13.90 -1.11
CA LEU A 177 18.60 -12.96 -1.82
C LEU A 177 19.24 -11.92 -0.88
N HIS A 178 18.51 -11.48 0.14
CA HIS A 178 19.02 -10.50 1.11
C HIS A 178 19.96 -11.14 2.13
N MET A 179 19.75 -12.40 2.51
CA MET A 179 20.67 -13.15 3.37
C MET A 179 22.02 -13.43 2.67
N GLU A 180 21.98 -13.77 1.37
CA GLU A 180 23.18 -13.98 0.56
C GLU A 180 23.98 -12.70 0.30
N ARG A 181 23.31 -11.54 0.26
CA ARG A 181 23.98 -10.24 0.11
C ARG A 181 24.68 -9.83 1.40
N GLY A 182 24.01 -9.95 2.55
CA GLY A 182 24.64 -9.68 3.85
C GLY A 182 25.91 -10.52 4.09
N ARG A 183 25.90 -11.80 3.71
CA ARG A 183 27.09 -12.68 3.79
C ARG A 183 28.24 -12.23 2.88
N ARG A 184 27.94 -11.74 1.67
CA ARG A 184 28.97 -11.27 0.71
C ARG A 184 29.60 -9.96 1.14
N ASP A 185 28.82 -9.08 1.77
CA ASP A 185 29.32 -7.79 2.24
C ASP A 185 30.21 -7.97 3.49
N SER A 186 29.84 -8.84 4.43
CA SER A 186 30.69 -9.18 5.58
C SER A 186 31.99 -9.92 5.23
N GLY A 187 32.04 -10.59 4.08
CA GLY A 187 33.24 -11.29 3.60
C GLY A 187 34.21 -10.42 2.79
N ARG A 188 33.86 -9.17 2.49
CA ARG A 188 34.74 -8.19 1.82
C ARG A 188 35.41 -7.22 2.79
N GLU A 189 35.02 -7.24 4.06
CA GLU A 189 35.59 -6.40 5.13
C GLU A 189 36.69 -7.12 5.94
N MET A 190 37.16 -8.29 5.50
CA MET A 190 38.37 -8.97 6.01
C MET A 190 39.42 -9.05 4.91
#